data_AF-R7BKZ9-F1
#
_entry.id   AF-R7BKZ9-F1
#
_cell.length_a   1.000
_cell.length_b   1.000
_cell.length_c   1.000
_cell.angle_alpha   90.00
_cell.angle_beta   90.00
_cell.angle_gamma   90.00
#
_symmetry.space_group_name_H-M   'P 1'
#
loop_
_entity.id
_entity.type
_entity.pdbx_description
1 polymer ?
#
loop_
_entity_poly.entity_id
_entity_poly.type
_entity_poly.pdbx_seq_one_letter_code
_entity_poly.pdbx_strand_id
1 'polypeptide(L)'
;MDIIGKLVKQDSELKGFTTFNICNIESLLTYSNGNAYELQMFYNDTEYIGYIIWDKVNNVICEISLNYPSYIIFMQTKDITNAECYYDSGIYYVIYDGIISYLDEFGNVYNIVNPTETVPFSVLPNVTPQLQQNDNCIVAALANVMYYWSNNGYTALNYMSSFEAIKQAISSLFNNSYANNSVPSVAEGYVKSCCSSWSVVSNVIWQPSISDYTYEIDRGYPCMVGFAAAPGSYSESVGHMTMGCGYIMQNSNTYLLALADGHSPSIVYKLWSSVYNDCIITVNIFK
;
A
#
# COMPACT_ATOMS: atom_id res chain seq x y z
N MET A 1 5.78 3.04 -37.95
CA MET A 1 6.16 1.60 -37.89
C MET A 1 4.85 0.84 -38.03
N ASP A 2 4.77 -0.10 -38.97
CA ASP A 2 3.51 -0.66 -39.48
C ASP A 2 2.82 -1.56 -38.43
N ILE A 3 1.95 -0.95 -37.60
CA ILE A 3 1.15 -1.62 -36.55
C ILE A 3 0.30 -2.73 -37.17
N ILE A 4 -0.18 -2.55 -38.39
CA ILE A 4 -0.99 -3.51 -39.15
C ILE A 4 -0.19 -4.80 -39.39
N GLY A 5 1.08 -4.68 -39.78
CA GLY A 5 1.97 -5.83 -40.00
C GLY A 5 2.28 -6.64 -38.74
N LYS A 6 2.19 -6.03 -37.54
CA LYS A 6 2.32 -6.72 -36.26
C LYS A 6 1.00 -7.33 -35.77
N LEU A 7 -0.11 -6.59 -35.91
CA LEU A 7 -1.47 -7.03 -35.57
C LEU A 7 -1.85 -8.33 -36.29
N VAL A 8 -1.67 -8.39 -37.62
CA VAL A 8 -2.04 -9.56 -38.45
C VAL A 8 -1.25 -10.84 -38.08
N LYS A 9 -0.10 -10.71 -37.40
CA LYS A 9 0.70 -11.85 -36.94
C LYS A 9 0.33 -12.36 -35.55
N GLN A 10 -0.30 -11.53 -34.71
CA GLN A 10 -0.61 -11.86 -33.32
C GLN A 10 -2.02 -12.40 -33.13
N ASP A 11 -2.98 -11.99 -33.96
CA ASP A 11 -4.34 -12.54 -33.88
C ASP A 11 -5.00 -12.69 -35.26
N SER A 12 -5.67 -13.83 -35.50
CA SER A 12 -6.42 -14.09 -36.72
C SER A 12 -7.73 -13.29 -36.82
N GLU A 13 -8.26 -12.81 -35.68
CA GLU A 13 -9.46 -11.98 -35.62
C GLU A 13 -9.23 -10.56 -36.17
N LEU A 14 -7.96 -10.15 -36.31
CA LEU A 14 -7.53 -8.83 -36.79
C LEU A 14 -7.67 -8.61 -38.31
N LYS A 15 -8.19 -9.59 -39.08
CA LYS A 15 -8.40 -9.42 -40.53
C LYS A 15 -9.35 -8.26 -40.86
N GLY A 16 -10.29 -7.93 -39.97
CA GLY A 16 -11.21 -6.79 -40.12
C GLY A 16 -10.53 -5.42 -40.04
N PHE A 17 -9.36 -5.34 -39.42
CA PHE A 17 -8.59 -4.10 -39.25
C PHE A 17 -7.59 -3.86 -40.40
N THR A 18 -7.76 -4.48 -41.56
CA THR A 18 -6.85 -4.34 -42.71
C THR A 18 -7.28 -3.28 -43.73
N THR A 19 -8.51 -2.76 -43.60
CA THR A 19 -9.07 -1.70 -44.45
C THR A 19 -9.75 -0.66 -43.55
N PHE A 20 -9.00 0.32 -43.05
CA PHE A 20 -9.53 1.45 -42.30
C PHE A 20 -8.94 2.76 -42.83
N ASN A 21 -9.73 3.82 -42.80
CA ASN A 21 -9.33 5.13 -43.34
C ASN A 21 -8.90 6.10 -42.23
N ILE A 22 -9.34 5.89 -40.99
CA ILE A 22 -9.12 6.83 -39.89
C ILE A 22 -8.92 6.07 -38.56
N CYS A 23 -7.87 6.45 -37.83
CA CYS A 23 -7.60 6.04 -36.46
C CYS A 23 -7.72 7.27 -35.55
N ASN A 24 -8.56 7.20 -34.51
CA ASN A 24 -8.50 8.17 -33.42
C ASN A 24 -7.57 7.61 -32.34
N ILE A 25 -6.58 8.41 -31.92
CA ILE A 25 -5.55 8.00 -30.95
C ILE A 25 -5.71 8.85 -29.70
N GLU A 26 -5.97 8.19 -28.58
CA GLU A 26 -6.08 8.81 -27.27
C GLU A 26 -5.04 8.21 -26.31
N SER A 27 -4.37 9.08 -25.54
CA SER A 27 -3.46 8.62 -24.49
C SER A 27 -4.27 8.25 -23.25
N LEU A 28 -4.03 7.04 -22.71
CA LEU A 28 -4.63 6.61 -21.45
C LEU A 28 -3.65 6.85 -20.30
N LEU A 29 -4.18 7.38 -19.20
CA LEU A 29 -3.40 7.64 -17.99
C LEU A 29 -3.22 6.37 -17.16
N THR A 30 -2.12 6.30 -16.40
CA THR A 30 -1.89 5.29 -15.36
C THR A 30 -1.72 5.94 -14.00
N TYR A 31 -2.00 5.18 -12.93
CA TYR A 31 -1.90 5.67 -11.55
C TYR A 31 -0.45 6.03 -11.15
N SER A 32 0.55 5.40 -11.77
CA SER A 32 1.98 5.52 -11.44
C SER A 32 2.69 6.70 -12.13
N ASN A 33 1.95 7.73 -12.54
CA ASN A 33 2.41 8.94 -13.23
C ASN A 33 3.07 8.69 -14.60
N GLY A 34 2.22 8.57 -15.63
CA GLY A 34 2.59 8.76 -17.04
C GLY A 34 1.54 8.21 -18.02
N ASN A 35 1.51 8.76 -19.24
CA ASN A 35 0.79 8.15 -20.36
C ASN A 35 1.59 6.95 -20.87
N ALA A 36 1.29 5.74 -20.38
CA ALA A 36 1.98 4.52 -20.81
C ALA A 36 1.25 3.80 -21.96
N TYR A 37 -0.08 3.92 -22.02
CA TYR A 37 -0.93 3.22 -22.97
C TYR A 37 -1.56 4.17 -23.99
N GLU A 38 -1.78 3.67 -25.20
CA GLU A 38 -2.57 4.34 -26.24
C GLU A 38 -3.82 3.52 -26.55
N LEU A 39 -4.97 4.18 -26.48
CA LEU A 39 -6.18 3.73 -27.14
C LEU A 39 -6.10 4.12 -28.61
N GLN A 40 -6.34 3.16 -29.49
CA GLN A 40 -6.55 3.42 -30.91
C GLN A 40 -7.91 2.87 -31.32
N MET A 41 -8.82 3.75 -31.71
CA MET A 41 -10.14 3.40 -32.22
C MET A 41 -10.14 3.45 -33.74
N PHE A 42 -10.73 2.42 -34.35
CA PHE A 42 -10.72 2.24 -35.80
C PHE A 42 -12.10 2.43 -36.40
N TYR A 43 -12.13 3.07 -37.55
CA TYR A 43 -13.35 3.34 -38.31
C TYR A 43 -13.16 2.98 -39.79
N ASN A 44 -14.18 2.36 -40.36
CA ASN A 44 -14.34 2.24 -41.80
C ASN A 44 -15.32 3.32 -42.28
N ASP A 45 -14.80 4.34 -42.94
CA ASP A 45 -15.49 5.61 -43.22
C ASP A 45 -16.06 6.25 -41.94
N THR A 46 -17.34 6.04 -41.64
CA THR A 46 -18.01 6.53 -40.42
C THR A 46 -18.44 5.41 -39.47
N GLU A 47 -18.28 4.16 -39.86
CA GLU A 47 -18.68 3.00 -39.06
C GLU A 47 -17.55 2.57 -38.12
N TYR A 48 -17.85 2.48 -36.83
CA TYR A 48 -16.91 1.99 -35.83
C TYR A 48 -16.70 0.48 -36.00
N ILE A 49 -15.45 0.04 -36.01
CA ILE A 49 -15.10 -1.37 -36.23
C ILE A 49 -14.36 -2.02 -35.04
N GLY A 50 -13.92 -1.24 -34.06
CA GLY A 50 -13.24 -1.76 -32.86
C GLY A 50 -12.10 -0.87 -32.38
N TYR A 51 -11.38 -1.37 -31.37
CA TYR A 51 -10.22 -0.69 -30.80
C TYR A 51 -9.09 -1.65 -30.41
N ILE A 52 -7.92 -1.06 -30.17
CA ILE A 52 -6.83 -1.68 -29.44
C ILE A 52 -6.37 -0.79 -28.29
N ILE A 53 -5.84 -1.40 -27.24
CA ILE A 53 -5.02 -0.73 -26.23
C ILE A 53 -3.58 -1.22 -26.39
N TRP A 54 -2.67 -0.27 -26.58
CA TRP A 54 -1.26 -0.54 -26.87
C TRP A 54 -0.36 -0.01 -25.76
N ASP A 55 0.43 -0.90 -25.16
CA ASP A 55 1.58 -0.51 -24.34
C ASP A 55 2.72 -0.08 -25.26
N LYS A 56 2.98 1.23 -25.32
CA LYS A 56 4.04 1.79 -26.15
C LYS A 56 5.43 1.54 -25.63
N VAL A 57 5.59 1.41 -24.32
CA VAL A 57 6.88 1.23 -23.67
C VAL A 57 7.41 -0.16 -23.99
N ASN A 58 6.57 -1.17 -23.80
CA ASN A 58 6.92 -2.56 -24.07
C ASN A 58 6.62 -2.98 -25.51
N ASN A 59 5.91 -2.14 -26.27
CA ASN A 59 5.49 -2.38 -27.65
C ASN A 59 4.66 -3.68 -27.77
N VAL A 60 3.66 -3.82 -26.90
CA VAL A 60 2.76 -4.99 -26.80
C VAL A 60 1.30 -4.55 -26.86
N ILE A 61 0.48 -5.22 -27.67
CA ILE A 61 -0.97 -5.03 -27.65
C ILE A 61 -1.50 -5.66 -26.37
N CYS A 62 -2.07 -4.82 -25.50
CA CYS A 62 -2.64 -5.26 -24.24
C CYS A 62 -4.06 -5.79 -24.43
N GLU A 63 -4.78 -5.21 -25.39
CA GLU A 63 -6.18 -5.53 -25.61
C GLU A 63 -6.60 -5.23 -27.04
N ILE A 64 -7.56 -6.03 -27.52
CA ILE A 64 -8.29 -5.86 -28.77
C ILE A 64 -9.77 -6.16 -28.53
N SER A 65 -10.66 -5.36 -29.11
CA SER A 65 -12.09 -5.64 -29.08
C SER A 65 -12.82 -5.03 -30.28
N LEU A 66 -13.89 -5.70 -30.72
CA LEU A 66 -14.84 -5.18 -31.73
C LEU A 66 -15.92 -4.29 -31.09
N ASN A 67 -16.04 -4.30 -29.76
CA ASN A 67 -16.98 -3.44 -29.03
C ASN A 67 -16.38 -2.05 -28.79
N TYR A 68 -17.20 -1.12 -28.28
CA TYR A 68 -16.68 0.15 -27.77
C TYR A 68 -15.88 -0.08 -26.47
N PRO A 69 -14.85 0.72 -26.19
CA PRO A 69 -14.15 0.65 -24.91
C PRO A 69 -15.08 1.00 -23.74
N SER A 70 -14.86 0.36 -22.58
CA SER A 70 -15.71 0.54 -21.39
C SER A 70 -15.91 2.01 -20.97
N TYR A 71 -14.89 2.86 -21.09
CA TYR A 71 -15.01 4.28 -20.75
C TYR A 71 -15.90 5.05 -21.73
N ILE A 72 -15.90 4.72 -23.03
CA ILE A 72 -16.83 5.33 -24.00
C ILE A 72 -18.26 4.93 -23.68
N ILE A 73 -18.49 3.64 -23.39
CA ILE A 73 -19.82 3.14 -23.00
C ILE A 73 -20.31 3.86 -21.74
N PHE A 74 -19.45 3.96 -20.71
CA PHE A 74 -19.76 4.67 -19.47
C PHE A 74 -20.09 6.14 -19.71
N MET A 75 -19.23 6.87 -20.43
CA MET A 75 -19.39 8.30 -20.69
C MET A 75 -20.67 8.59 -21.50
N GLN A 76 -20.98 7.78 -22.51
CA GLN A 76 -22.23 7.89 -23.27
C GLN A 76 -23.45 7.58 -22.41
N THR A 77 -23.40 6.53 -21.58
CA THR A 77 -24.52 6.14 -20.71
C THR A 77 -24.81 7.18 -19.63
N LYS A 78 -23.80 7.96 -19.23
CA LYS A 78 -23.88 8.97 -18.17
C LYS A 78 -23.94 10.40 -18.69
N ASP A 79 -23.98 10.62 -20.01
CA ASP A 79 -23.89 11.94 -20.65
C ASP A 79 -22.69 12.77 -20.17
N ILE A 80 -21.54 12.13 -19.97
CA ILE A 80 -20.28 12.74 -19.53
C ILE A 80 -19.39 13.01 -20.74
N THR A 81 -18.78 14.20 -20.80
CA THR A 81 -17.92 14.62 -21.94
C THR A 81 -16.48 14.95 -21.54
N ASN A 82 -16.17 14.95 -20.24
CA ASN A 82 -14.91 15.44 -19.68
C ASN A 82 -14.43 14.58 -18.50
N ALA A 83 -14.24 13.28 -18.72
CA ALA A 83 -13.62 12.37 -17.75
C ALA A 83 -12.17 12.04 -18.16
N GLU A 84 -11.30 11.85 -17.17
CA GLU A 84 -9.97 11.29 -17.39
C GLU A 84 -10.08 9.76 -17.44
N CYS A 85 -9.63 9.14 -18.53
CA CYS A 85 -9.72 7.70 -18.75
C CYS A 85 -8.40 7.00 -18.44
N TYR A 86 -8.46 5.94 -17.64
CA TYR A 86 -7.31 5.19 -17.19
C TYR A 86 -7.43 3.70 -17.54
N TYR A 87 -6.27 3.09 -17.77
CA TYR A 87 -6.13 1.66 -17.99
C TYR A 87 -4.91 1.14 -17.25
N ASP A 88 -5.10 0.12 -16.43
CA ASP A 88 -4.01 -0.61 -15.77
C ASP A 88 -4.24 -2.11 -15.90
N SER A 89 -3.49 -2.76 -16.79
CA SER A 89 -3.39 -4.22 -16.86
C SER A 89 -4.74 -4.95 -16.95
N GLY A 90 -5.68 -4.45 -17.75
CA GLY A 90 -7.03 -5.00 -17.93
C GLY A 90 -8.09 -4.40 -17.02
N ILE A 91 -7.72 -3.42 -16.19
CA ILE A 91 -8.64 -2.67 -15.32
C ILE A 91 -8.91 -1.31 -15.96
N TYR A 92 -10.18 -1.03 -16.22
CA TYR A 92 -10.65 0.28 -16.68
C TYR A 92 -11.18 1.09 -15.50
N TYR A 93 -10.79 2.35 -15.43
CA TYR A 93 -11.44 3.29 -14.54
C TYR A 93 -11.44 4.69 -15.13
N VAL A 94 -12.40 5.49 -14.68
CA VAL A 94 -12.53 6.89 -15.08
C VAL A 94 -12.50 7.77 -13.84
N ILE A 95 -11.90 8.94 -13.96
CA ILE A 95 -11.98 9.99 -12.95
C ILE A 95 -12.85 11.11 -13.48
N TYR A 96 -13.98 11.32 -12.82
CA TYR A 96 -14.95 12.37 -13.16
C TYR A 96 -15.48 13.00 -11.88
N ASP A 97 -15.52 14.34 -11.82
CA ASP A 97 -15.98 15.10 -10.65
C ASP A 97 -15.26 14.71 -9.34
N GLY A 98 -13.97 14.38 -9.44
CA GLY A 98 -13.18 13.93 -8.29
C GLY A 98 -13.65 12.58 -7.72
N ILE A 99 -14.26 11.72 -8.54
CA ILE A 99 -14.66 10.35 -8.20
C ILE A 99 -13.98 9.39 -9.18
N ILE A 100 -13.27 8.39 -8.64
CA ILE A 100 -12.73 7.27 -9.41
C ILE A 100 -13.81 6.20 -9.51
N SER A 101 -14.22 5.85 -10.72
CA SER A 101 -15.19 4.78 -10.99
C SER A 101 -14.53 3.67 -11.78
N TYR A 102 -14.46 2.46 -11.22
CA TYR A 102 -13.95 1.28 -11.90
C TYR A 102 -15.06 0.61 -12.71
N LEU A 103 -14.74 0.22 -13.94
CA LEU A 103 -15.71 -0.21 -14.94
C LEU A 103 -15.48 -1.67 -15.34
N ASP A 104 -16.57 -2.43 -15.50
CA ASP A 104 -16.54 -3.75 -16.13
C ASP A 104 -16.42 -3.62 -17.66
N GLU A 105 -16.36 -4.76 -18.37
CA GLU A 105 -16.26 -4.82 -19.84
C GLU A 105 -17.48 -4.24 -20.58
N PHE A 106 -18.58 -3.97 -19.85
CA PHE A 106 -19.80 -3.37 -20.38
C PHE A 106 -19.97 -1.90 -19.99
N GLY A 107 -18.96 -1.31 -19.33
CA GLY A 107 -19.01 0.09 -18.87
C GLY A 107 -19.86 0.32 -17.62
N ASN A 108 -20.28 -0.73 -16.90
CA ASN A 108 -20.96 -0.57 -15.61
C ASN A 108 -19.94 -0.34 -14.50
N VAL A 109 -20.32 0.51 -13.55
CA VAL A 109 -19.51 0.77 -12.37
C VAL A 109 -19.67 -0.38 -11.37
N TYR A 110 -18.56 -1.04 -11.04
CA TYR A 110 -18.53 -2.08 -9.99
C TYR A 110 -17.84 -1.62 -8.71
N ASN A 111 -17.06 -0.54 -8.76
CA ASN A 111 -16.41 0.05 -7.58
C ASN A 111 -16.26 1.58 -7.74
N ILE A 112 -16.42 2.31 -6.64
CA ILE A 112 -16.32 3.78 -6.60
C ILE A 112 -15.37 4.16 -5.47
N VAL A 113 -14.39 5.01 -5.76
CA VAL A 113 -13.51 5.66 -4.78
C VAL A 113 -13.70 7.17 -4.91
N ASN A 114 -14.04 7.85 -3.82
CA ASN A 114 -14.24 9.29 -3.82
C ASN A 114 -13.01 9.99 -3.19
N PRO A 115 -12.04 10.50 -3.97
CA PRO A 115 -10.88 11.19 -3.43
C PRO A 115 -11.18 12.50 -2.68
N THR A 116 -12.42 13.00 -2.67
CA THR A 116 -12.84 14.12 -1.81
C THR A 116 -13.27 13.71 -0.40
N GLU A 117 -13.49 12.41 -0.14
CA GLU A 117 -13.26 11.91 1.21
C GLU A 117 -11.76 12.02 1.42
N THR A 118 -11.28 12.98 2.23
CA THR A 118 -9.92 12.95 2.75
C THR A 118 -9.73 11.59 3.37
N VAL A 119 -9.12 10.69 2.63
CA VAL A 119 -8.85 9.35 3.07
C VAL A 119 -7.88 9.53 4.23
N PRO A 120 -8.28 9.25 5.49
CA PRO A 120 -7.40 9.49 6.62
C PRO A 120 -6.12 8.70 6.37
N PHE A 121 -5.03 9.45 6.22
CA PHE A 121 -3.69 8.92 6.11
C PHE A 121 -2.86 9.64 7.15
N SER A 122 -2.09 8.88 7.89
CA SER A 122 -1.16 9.42 8.88
C SER A 122 0.06 8.54 8.84
N VAL A 123 1.22 9.13 8.58
CA VAL A 123 2.51 8.44 8.69
C VAL A 123 3.40 9.31 9.56
N LEU A 124 3.94 8.71 10.62
CA LEU A 124 4.80 9.41 11.54
C LEU A 124 6.01 9.97 10.78
N PRO A 125 6.41 11.23 11.04
CA PRO A 125 7.56 11.83 10.37
C PRO A 125 8.87 11.17 10.82
N ASN A 126 9.91 11.24 9.98
CA ASN A 126 11.26 10.77 10.30
C ASN A 126 11.36 9.27 10.67
N VAL A 127 10.44 8.45 10.17
CA VAL A 127 10.54 6.99 10.32
C VAL A 127 11.65 6.49 9.39
N THR A 128 12.61 5.76 9.95
CA THR A 128 13.72 5.15 9.19
C THR A 128 13.77 3.66 9.52
N PRO A 129 13.03 2.81 8.79
CA PRO A 129 12.94 1.38 9.06
C PRO A 129 14.31 0.71 9.08
N GLN A 130 14.52 -0.15 10.07
CA GLN A 130 15.75 -0.92 10.24
C GLN A 130 15.45 -2.41 10.19
N LEU A 131 16.38 -3.17 9.60
CA LEU A 131 16.23 -4.60 9.37
C LEU A 131 16.44 -5.43 10.64
N GLN A 132 15.60 -6.45 10.84
CA GLN A 132 15.75 -7.40 11.95
C GLN A 132 16.99 -8.30 11.77
N GLN A 133 17.33 -8.63 10.52
CA GLN A 133 18.34 -9.65 10.18
C GLN A 133 18.00 -11.02 10.83
N ASN A 134 18.90 -11.56 11.65
CA ASN A 134 18.75 -12.85 12.32
C ASN A 134 18.14 -12.71 13.74
N ASP A 135 17.86 -11.50 14.20
CA ASP A 135 17.25 -11.28 15.52
C ASP A 135 15.76 -11.61 15.53
N ASN A 136 15.23 -11.82 16.73
CA ASN A 136 13.80 -12.04 16.94
C ASN A 136 12.98 -10.81 16.51
N CYS A 137 11.84 -11.03 15.85
CA CYS A 137 10.97 -9.96 15.34
C CYS A 137 10.45 -9.03 16.45
N ILE A 138 10.19 -9.54 17.66
CA ILE A 138 9.76 -8.72 18.81
C ILE A 138 10.87 -7.76 19.22
N VAL A 139 12.12 -8.23 19.26
CA VAL A 139 13.30 -7.40 19.57
C VAL A 139 13.47 -6.31 18.52
N ALA A 140 13.42 -6.68 17.24
CA ALA A 140 13.63 -5.75 16.14
C ALA A 140 12.50 -4.70 16.03
N ALA A 141 11.26 -5.08 16.27
CA ALA A 141 10.12 -4.16 16.30
C ALA A 141 10.24 -3.16 17.45
N LEU A 142 10.55 -3.63 18.68
CA LEU A 142 10.77 -2.73 19.81
C LEU A 142 12.00 -1.82 19.60
N ALA A 143 13.06 -2.35 18.99
CA ALA A 143 14.23 -1.53 18.64
C ALA A 143 13.89 -0.44 17.63
N ASN A 144 13.03 -0.72 16.63
CA ASN A 144 12.56 0.30 15.68
C ASN A 144 11.75 1.39 16.39
N VAL A 145 10.93 1.03 17.37
CA VAL A 145 10.22 2.00 18.23
C VAL A 145 11.19 2.90 18.99
N MET A 146 12.21 2.32 19.64
CA MET A 146 13.23 3.11 20.36
C MET A 146 14.05 4.00 19.42
N TYR A 147 14.39 3.47 18.24
CA TYR A 147 15.10 4.21 17.21
C TYR A 147 14.29 5.40 16.71
N TYR A 148 12.99 5.22 16.45
CA TYR A 148 12.08 6.32 16.12
C TYR A 148 12.09 7.41 17.19
N TRP A 149 11.88 7.04 18.47
CA TRP A 149 11.88 8.01 19.56
C TRP A 149 13.22 8.74 19.68
N SER A 150 14.33 8.03 19.46
CA SER A 150 15.67 8.61 19.49
C SER A 150 15.86 9.72 18.44
N ASN A 151 15.30 9.52 17.25
CA ASN A 151 15.33 10.49 16.15
C ASN A 151 14.30 11.62 16.32
N ASN A 152 13.35 11.48 17.26
CA ASN A 152 12.26 12.42 17.50
C ASN A 152 12.29 12.97 18.94
N GLY A 153 13.47 13.39 19.39
CA GLY A 153 13.64 14.20 20.61
C GLY A 153 13.99 13.43 21.89
N TYR A 154 14.13 12.10 21.83
CA TYR A 154 14.60 11.24 22.93
C TYR A 154 15.99 10.68 22.64
N THR A 155 16.94 11.56 22.28
CA THR A 155 18.28 11.19 21.77
C THR A 155 19.08 10.25 22.69
N ALA A 156 18.84 10.26 24.01
CA ALA A 156 19.48 9.33 24.94
C ALA A 156 19.15 7.85 24.66
N LEU A 157 18.05 7.54 23.97
CA LEU A 157 17.72 6.17 23.54
C LEU A 157 18.67 5.61 22.49
N ASN A 158 19.48 6.44 21.82
CA ASN A 158 20.52 5.97 20.90
C ASN A 158 21.93 6.30 21.44
N TYR A 159 22.12 6.22 22.76
CA TYR A 159 23.43 6.48 23.38
C TYR A 159 24.53 5.54 22.87
N MET A 160 24.18 4.36 22.37
CA MET A 160 25.11 3.38 21.79
C MET A 160 25.35 3.56 20.28
N SER A 161 24.81 4.64 19.68
CA SER A 161 25.09 5.11 18.32
C SER A 161 24.80 4.12 17.18
N SER A 162 24.08 3.02 17.40
CA SER A 162 23.72 2.08 16.34
C SER A 162 22.46 1.29 16.67
N PHE A 163 21.67 0.98 15.64
CA PHE A 163 20.47 0.14 15.77
C PHE A 163 20.79 -1.25 16.32
N GLU A 164 21.92 -1.84 15.92
CA GLU A 164 22.38 -3.14 16.43
C GLU A 164 22.62 -3.13 17.94
N ALA A 165 23.19 -2.05 18.48
CA ALA A 165 23.39 -1.93 19.92
C ALA A 165 22.05 -1.80 20.68
N ILE A 166 21.07 -1.09 20.10
CA ILE A 166 19.70 -1.03 20.66
C ILE A 166 19.10 -2.45 20.70
N LYS A 167 19.15 -3.20 19.58
CA LYS A 167 18.66 -4.59 19.53
C LYS A 167 19.33 -5.48 20.57
N GLN A 168 20.65 -5.41 20.73
CA GLN A 168 21.39 -6.23 21.70
C GLN A 168 20.99 -5.94 23.15
N ALA A 169 20.83 -4.67 23.52
CA ALA A 169 20.40 -4.30 24.86
C ALA A 169 18.95 -4.73 25.13
N ILE A 170 18.05 -4.55 24.16
CA ILE A 170 16.67 -5.04 24.26
C ILE A 170 16.64 -6.57 24.38
N SER A 171 17.38 -7.28 23.53
CA SER A 171 17.47 -8.75 23.55
C SER A 171 17.94 -9.27 24.91
N SER A 172 18.93 -8.60 25.50
CA SER A 172 19.44 -8.93 26.84
C SER A 172 18.37 -8.81 27.93
N LEU A 173 17.48 -7.82 27.83
CA LEU A 173 16.38 -7.63 28.77
C LEU A 173 15.28 -8.69 28.62
N PHE A 174 15.10 -9.26 27.43
CA PHE A 174 14.21 -10.41 27.22
C PHE A 174 14.77 -11.71 27.81
N ASN A 175 16.08 -11.79 28.08
CA ASN A 175 16.75 -13.00 28.60
C ASN A 175 16.39 -14.28 27.80
N ASN A 176 16.41 -14.18 26.47
CA ASN A 176 16.03 -15.24 25.52
C ASN A 176 14.57 -15.76 25.63
N SER A 177 13.69 -15.05 26.33
CA SER A 177 12.25 -15.37 26.42
C SER A 177 11.42 -14.28 25.73
N TYR A 178 11.33 -14.38 24.41
CA TYR A 178 10.64 -13.39 23.57
C TYR A 178 9.13 -13.61 23.60
N ALA A 179 8.41 -12.80 24.38
CA ALA A 179 6.96 -12.83 24.47
C ALA A 179 6.38 -11.42 24.43
N ASN A 180 5.23 -11.26 23.74
CA ASN A 180 4.54 -9.98 23.62
C ASN A 180 4.25 -9.35 25.00
N ASN A 181 3.82 -10.17 25.97
CA ASN A 181 3.54 -9.72 27.33
C ASN A 181 4.77 -9.22 28.11
N SER A 182 5.99 -9.54 27.67
CA SER A 182 7.23 -9.05 28.28
C SER A 182 7.66 -7.69 27.73
N VAL A 183 7.10 -7.26 26.58
CA VAL A 183 7.47 -5.99 25.92
C VAL A 183 7.33 -4.79 26.86
N PRO A 184 6.24 -4.61 27.64
CA PRO A 184 6.13 -3.44 28.53
C PRO A 184 7.28 -3.30 29.52
N SER A 185 7.64 -4.40 30.23
CA SER A 185 8.75 -4.38 31.18
C SER A 185 10.11 -4.20 30.51
N VAL A 186 10.29 -4.76 29.30
CA VAL A 186 11.54 -4.62 28.56
C VAL A 186 11.71 -3.19 28.03
N ALA A 187 10.64 -2.58 27.51
CA ALA A 187 10.62 -1.19 27.08
C ALA A 187 10.97 -0.26 28.25
N GLU A 188 10.34 -0.45 29.41
CA GLU A 188 10.66 0.31 30.62
C GLU A 188 12.12 0.12 31.04
N GLY A 189 12.61 -1.12 31.11
CA GLY A 189 13.99 -1.43 31.48
C GLY A 189 15.01 -0.76 30.56
N TYR A 190 14.76 -0.75 29.25
CA TYR A 190 15.62 -0.09 28.27
C TYR A 190 15.60 1.44 28.43
N VAL A 191 14.41 2.03 28.54
CA VAL A 191 14.28 3.49 28.69
C VAL A 191 14.93 3.94 30.00
N LYS A 192 14.74 3.22 31.10
CA LYS A 192 15.34 3.55 32.41
C LYS A 192 16.85 3.39 32.44
N SER A 193 17.42 2.46 31.67
CA SER A 193 18.88 2.34 31.54
C SER A 193 19.48 3.50 30.74
N CYS A 194 18.73 4.07 29.79
CA CYS A 194 19.15 5.23 29.01
C CYS A 194 18.94 6.55 29.77
N CYS A 195 17.81 6.71 30.45
CA CYS A 195 17.45 7.89 31.22
C CYS A 195 16.48 7.55 32.35
N SER A 196 16.96 7.56 33.59
CA SER A 196 16.18 7.11 34.75
C SER A 196 14.98 8.01 35.08
N SER A 197 14.98 9.27 34.65
CA SER A 197 13.89 10.22 34.90
C SER A 197 12.69 10.05 33.97
N TRP A 198 12.86 9.45 32.78
CA TRP A 198 11.75 9.27 31.84
C TRP A 198 10.80 8.17 32.29
N SER A 199 9.51 8.32 31.99
CA SER A 199 8.50 7.30 32.26
C SER A 199 8.04 6.63 30.98
N VAL A 200 7.69 5.34 31.08
CA VAL A 200 7.11 4.56 29.98
C VAL A 200 5.70 4.13 30.36
N VAL A 201 4.75 4.33 29.44
CA VAL A 201 3.43 3.71 29.51
C VAL A 201 3.33 2.75 28.34
N SER A 202 3.24 1.46 28.64
CA SER A 202 3.18 0.40 27.64
C SER A 202 2.16 -0.65 28.05
N ASN A 203 1.31 -1.05 27.11
CA ASN A 203 0.29 -2.06 27.32
C ASN A 203 0.17 -2.98 26.11
N VAL A 204 -0.13 -4.25 26.35
CA VAL A 204 -0.48 -5.21 25.30
C VAL A 204 -2.00 -5.25 25.16
N ILE A 205 -2.49 -4.88 23.99
CA ILE A 205 -3.89 -4.93 23.60
C ILE A 205 -4.08 -6.18 22.74
N TRP A 206 -4.65 -7.22 23.33
CA TRP A 206 -5.01 -8.45 22.62
C TRP A 206 -6.35 -8.27 21.90
N GLN A 207 -6.50 -8.91 20.74
CA GLN A 207 -7.67 -8.76 19.87
C GLN A 207 -7.99 -7.28 19.55
N PRO A 208 -6.98 -6.52 19.09
CA PRO A 208 -7.11 -5.10 18.87
C PRO A 208 -8.13 -4.79 17.78
N SER A 209 -8.71 -3.60 17.86
CA SER A 209 -9.45 -2.96 16.79
C SER A 209 -8.53 -2.05 15.97
N ILE A 210 -8.94 -1.69 14.75
CA ILE A 210 -8.19 -0.70 13.97
C ILE A 210 -8.14 0.67 14.68
N SER A 211 -9.17 1.00 15.46
CA SER A 211 -9.18 2.24 16.25
C SER A 211 -8.09 2.29 17.31
N ASP A 212 -7.69 1.16 17.89
CA ASP A 212 -6.57 1.12 18.84
C ASP A 212 -5.26 1.50 18.16
N TYR A 213 -5.08 1.09 16.89
CA TYR A 213 -3.94 1.44 16.07
C TYR A 213 -3.94 2.91 15.67
N THR A 214 -5.02 3.37 15.04
CA THR A 214 -5.10 4.74 14.52
C THR A 214 -5.02 5.76 15.66
N TYR A 215 -5.58 5.44 16.84
CA TYR A 215 -5.49 6.29 18.03
C TYR A 215 -4.05 6.59 18.46
N GLU A 216 -3.15 5.60 18.45
CA GLU A 216 -1.74 5.83 18.78
C GLU A 216 -1.03 6.66 17.70
N ILE A 217 -1.24 6.30 16.44
CA ILE A 217 -0.62 7.00 15.30
C ILE A 217 -1.05 8.47 15.23
N ASP A 218 -2.33 8.77 15.41
CA ASP A 218 -2.88 10.13 15.35
C ASP A 218 -2.35 11.03 16.47
N ARG A 219 -1.89 10.42 17.57
CA ARG A 219 -1.24 11.10 18.69
C ARG A 219 0.27 11.25 18.50
N GLY A 220 0.79 10.78 17.36
CA GLY A 220 2.21 10.84 17.04
C GLY A 220 3.04 9.74 17.67
N TYR A 221 2.43 8.62 18.08
CA TYR A 221 3.12 7.56 18.82
C TYR A 221 3.26 6.29 17.97
N PRO A 222 4.49 5.77 17.75
CA PRO A 222 4.65 4.46 17.15
C PRO A 222 4.20 3.39 18.14
N CYS A 223 3.61 2.32 17.63
CA CYS A 223 3.26 1.14 18.41
C CYS A 223 3.82 -0.11 17.74
N MET A 224 3.77 -1.26 18.40
CA MET A 224 4.08 -2.54 17.78
C MET A 224 2.80 -3.22 17.33
N VAL A 225 2.83 -3.90 16.18
CA VAL A 225 1.68 -4.63 15.63
C VAL A 225 2.08 -6.08 15.41
N GLY A 226 1.33 -6.97 16.05
CA GLY A 226 1.43 -8.42 15.90
C GLY A 226 0.64 -8.92 14.71
N PHE A 227 1.22 -9.91 14.04
CA PHE A 227 0.64 -10.66 12.95
C PHE A 227 0.72 -12.15 13.32
N ALA A 228 -0.41 -12.76 13.66
CA ALA A 228 -0.52 -14.20 13.84
C ALA A 228 -0.26 -14.95 12.53
N ALA A 229 0.13 -16.21 12.66
CA ALA A 229 0.30 -17.12 11.54
C ALA A 229 -1.08 -17.42 10.90
N ALA A 230 -1.29 -16.98 9.66
CA ALA A 230 -2.56 -17.13 8.96
C ALA A 230 -2.42 -16.87 7.44
N PRO A 231 -3.32 -17.40 6.60
CA PRO A 231 -3.40 -17.04 5.19
C PRO A 231 -3.55 -15.52 5.00
N GLY A 232 -2.74 -14.93 4.12
CA GLY A 232 -2.73 -13.48 3.86
C GLY A 232 -1.97 -12.64 4.90
N SER A 233 -1.41 -13.26 5.95
CA SER A 233 -0.48 -12.62 6.90
C SER A 233 0.95 -12.59 6.33
N TYR A 234 1.96 -12.41 7.20
CA TYR A 234 3.38 -12.55 6.87
C TYR A 234 3.79 -14.00 6.63
N SER A 235 3.18 -14.95 7.32
CA SER A 235 3.44 -16.38 7.20
C SER A 235 2.21 -17.17 7.67
N GLU A 236 2.02 -18.36 7.11
CA GLU A 236 0.97 -19.29 7.53
C GLU A 236 1.40 -20.15 8.73
N SER A 237 2.68 -20.17 9.09
CA SER A 237 3.23 -21.08 10.10
C SER A 237 3.88 -20.39 11.31
N VAL A 238 4.27 -19.12 11.18
CA VAL A 238 4.98 -18.38 12.24
C VAL A 238 4.43 -16.95 12.32
N GLY A 239 4.16 -16.49 13.55
CA GLY A 239 3.75 -15.10 13.78
C GLY A 239 4.90 -14.12 13.56
N HIS A 240 4.57 -12.86 13.27
CA HIS A 240 5.53 -11.79 13.05
C HIS A 240 5.16 -10.55 13.86
N MET A 241 6.15 -9.81 14.33
CA MET A 241 5.95 -8.56 15.08
C MET A 241 6.63 -7.42 14.31
N THR A 242 5.93 -6.31 14.18
CA THR A 242 6.38 -5.14 13.42
C THR A 242 6.26 -3.86 14.24
N MET A 243 6.93 -2.79 13.85
CA MET A 243 6.58 -1.45 14.33
C MET A 243 5.55 -0.84 13.38
N GLY A 244 4.40 -0.47 13.92
CA GLY A 244 3.42 0.39 13.29
C GLY A 244 3.81 1.86 13.35
N CYS A 245 3.73 2.53 12.21
CA CYS A 245 4.17 3.92 12.08
C CYS A 245 3.25 4.77 11.21
N GLY A 246 2.11 4.24 10.82
CA GLY A 246 1.14 4.97 10.02
C GLY A 246 0.03 4.11 9.47
N TYR A 247 -0.93 4.71 8.77
CA TYR A 247 -1.95 4.01 8.02
C TYR A 247 -2.42 4.83 6.82
N ILE A 248 -3.07 4.14 5.90
CA ILE A 248 -3.86 4.69 4.80
C ILE A 248 -5.21 3.98 4.85
N MET A 249 -6.30 4.71 5.10
CA MET A 249 -7.63 4.16 4.79
C MET A 249 -7.69 3.96 3.25
N GLN A 250 -8.39 2.97 2.72
CA GLN A 250 -8.54 2.81 1.26
C GLN A 250 -9.99 3.04 0.85
N ASN A 251 -10.92 2.50 1.62
CA ASN A 251 -12.37 2.68 1.53
C ASN A 251 -12.94 2.82 2.96
N SER A 252 -14.26 3.02 3.12
CA SER A 252 -14.93 3.38 4.38
C SER A 252 -14.60 2.52 5.63
N ASN A 253 -14.01 1.33 5.49
CA ASN A 253 -13.55 0.48 6.61
C ASN A 253 -12.32 -0.38 6.30
N THR A 254 -11.56 -0.05 5.24
CA THR A 254 -10.38 -0.83 4.85
C THR A 254 -9.13 -0.01 5.11
N TYR A 255 -8.18 -0.57 5.85
CA TYR A 255 -6.96 0.13 6.26
C TYR A 255 -5.73 -0.64 5.80
N LEU A 256 -4.77 0.07 5.22
CA LEU A 256 -3.39 -0.37 5.12
C LEU A 256 -2.60 0.20 6.28
N LEU A 257 -1.92 -0.64 7.02
CA LEU A 257 -0.94 -0.26 8.04
C LEU A 257 0.39 0.03 7.37
N ALA A 258 0.99 1.17 7.68
CA ALA A 258 2.37 1.51 7.35
C ALA A 258 3.30 0.97 8.43
N LEU A 259 4.24 0.10 8.07
CA LEU A 259 5.05 -0.69 9.00
C LEU A 259 6.54 -0.58 8.72
N ALA A 260 7.35 -0.58 9.78
CA ALA A 260 8.72 -1.08 9.71
C ALA A 260 8.71 -2.56 10.12
N ASP A 261 8.79 -3.44 9.12
CA ASP A 261 8.56 -4.87 9.30
C ASP A 261 9.81 -5.70 9.57
N GLY A 262 10.98 -5.07 9.58
CA GLY A 262 12.25 -5.74 9.80
C GLY A 262 12.78 -6.55 8.61
N HIS A 263 12.04 -6.67 7.51
CA HIS A 263 12.48 -7.34 6.27
C HIS A 263 12.78 -6.35 5.15
N SER A 264 12.18 -5.16 5.22
CA SER A 264 12.39 -4.06 4.28
C SER A 264 13.12 -2.87 4.93
N PRO A 265 14.08 -2.23 4.23
CA PRO A 265 14.68 -0.97 4.69
C PRO A 265 13.76 0.24 4.47
N SER A 266 12.56 0.03 3.93
CA SER A 266 11.54 1.05 3.64
C SER A 266 10.22 0.68 4.31
N ILE A 267 9.35 1.68 4.51
CA ILE A 267 8.00 1.46 5.02
C ILE A 267 7.26 0.52 4.07
N VAL A 268 6.65 -0.52 4.63
CA VAL A 268 5.79 -1.45 3.87
C VAL A 268 4.35 -1.24 4.28
N TYR A 269 3.44 -1.64 3.39
CA TYR A 269 2.01 -1.55 3.64
C TYR A 269 1.41 -2.96 3.73
N LYS A 270 0.64 -3.20 4.79
CA LYS A 270 -0.11 -4.45 4.98
C LYS A 270 -1.54 -4.14 5.33
N LEU A 271 -2.46 -4.93 4.80
CA LEU A 271 -3.88 -4.80 5.13
C LEU A 271 -4.09 -5.05 6.62
N TRP A 272 -4.95 -4.25 7.25
CA TRP A 272 -5.48 -4.54 8.57
C TRP A 272 -6.51 -5.66 8.48
N SER A 273 -6.44 -6.62 9.40
CA SER A 273 -7.45 -7.65 9.56
C SER A 273 -7.54 -8.12 10.99
N SER A 274 -8.75 -8.13 11.54
CA SER A 274 -9.02 -8.73 12.86
C SER A 274 -8.80 -10.25 12.90
N VAL A 275 -8.55 -10.90 11.76
CA VAL A 275 -8.27 -12.33 11.67
C VAL A 275 -6.82 -12.64 12.05
N TYR A 276 -5.87 -11.81 11.60
CA TYR A 276 -4.44 -12.07 11.79
C TYR A 276 -3.69 -10.98 12.54
N ASN A 277 -4.25 -9.78 12.73
CA ASN A 277 -3.69 -8.82 13.67
C ASN A 277 -4.14 -9.17 15.08
N ASP A 278 -3.28 -9.88 15.82
CA ASP A 278 -3.62 -10.52 17.09
C ASP A 278 -3.32 -9.64 18.32
N CYS A 279 -2.40 -8.69 18.20
CA CYS A 279 -2.10 -7.72 19.24
C CYS A 279 -1.57 -6.38 18.71
N ILE A 280 -1.80 -5.33 19.50
CA ILE A 280 -1.08 -4.06 19.43
C ILE A 280 -0.37 -3.84 20.76
N ILE A 281 0.88 -3.39 20.74
CA ILE A 281 1.62 -3.07 21.95
C ILE A 281 1.99 -1.59 21.91
N THR A 282 1.41 -0.80 22.81
CA THR A 282 1.72 0.63 22.93
C THR A 282 3.05 0.80 23.64
N VAL A 283 3.84 1.82 23.27
CA VAL A 283 5.12 2.12 23.90
C VAL A 283 5.34 3.64 23.90
N ASN A 284 4.75 4.29 24.91
CA ASN A 284 4.71 5.74 25.02
C ASN A 284 5.72 6.22 26.05
N ILE A 285 6.60 7.14 25.64
CA ILE A 285 7.69 7.66 26.47
C ILE A 285 7.38 9.12 26.82
N PHE A 286 7.58 9.48 28.09
CA PHE A 286 7.39 10.84 28.60
C PHE A 286 8.62 11.31 29.40
N LYS A 287 8.89 12.62 29.32
CA LYS A 287 9.98 13.29 30.04
C LYS A 287 9.56 13.75 31.43
#